data_AF-A0A0M0BNA8-F1
#
_entry.id   AF-A0A0M0BNA8-F1
#
_cell.length_a   1.000
_cell.length_b   1.000
_cell.length_c   1.000
_cell.angle_alpha   90.00
_cell.angle_beta   90.00
_cell.angle_gamma   90.00
#
_symmetry.space_group_name_H-M   'P 1'
#
loop_
_entity.id
_entity.type
_entity.pdbx_description
1 polymer ?
#
loop_
_entity_poly.entity_id
_entity_poly.type
_entity_poly.pdbx_seq_one_letter_code
_entity_poly.pdbx_strand_id
1 'polypeptide(L)'
;LYTHNPRDTDRFRTFYSAAAARGRRVVVAPRTAYLLWKLVEDEHLDLPDPTSDENIAVYYRRKRSGEYQEKDYYRWERPFLGKRVTAEEIRGHQSDFAVDLNFNSFTELIDIRPLPGSPFIYSMSEPFSEDDIEDRVMRNWLRHFGLRYHQLHASGHMSRGELTEAIEAIGPRRLFPVHTENPELFTRHFDYAVPPELGKRYML
;
A
#
# COMPACT_ATOMS: atom_id res chain seq x y z
N LEU A 1 11.51 2.14 6.75
CA LEU A 1 10.04 2.11 6.89
C LEU A 1 9.43 2.42 5.53
N TYR A 2 8.26 1.89 5.22
CA TYR A 2 7.55 2.22 3.99
C TYR A 2 6.04 2.15 4.19
N THR A 3 5.28 2.73 3.27
CA THR A 3 3.83 2.57 3.18
C THR A 3 3.43 2.44 1.71
N HIS A 4 2.39 1.65 1.46
CA HIS A 4 1.80 1.50 0.13
C HIS A 4 0.28 1.30 0.25
N ASN A 5 -0.43 1.31 -0.88
CA ASN A 5 -1.84 0.94 -0.89
C ASN A 5 -1.97 -0.55 -0.51
N PRO A 6 -2.67 -0.92 0.57
CA PRO A 6 -2.71 -2.30 1.06
C PRO A 6 -3.38 -3.29 0.10
N ARG A 7 -4.10 -2.79 -0.93
CA ARG A 7 -4.70 -3.60 -1.99
C ARG A 7 -3.79 -3.80 -3.20
N ASP A 8 -2.69 -3.07 -3.28
CA ASP A 8 -1.70 -3.19 -4.35
C ASP A 8 -0.67 -4.26 -3.98
N THR A 9 -0.98 -5.50 -4.36
CA THR A 9 -0.17 -6.70 -4.12
C THR A 9 1.14 -6.69 -4.90
N ASP A 10 1.16 -6.08 -6.09
CA ASP A 10 2.37 -5.95 -6.90
C ASP A 10 3.36 -4.97 -6.26
N ARG A 11 2.84 -3.88 -5.68
CA ARG A 11 3.66 -2.95 -4.91
C ARG A 11 4.21 -3.61 -3.64
N PHE A 12 3.38 -4.38 -2.94
CA PHE A 12 3.86 -5.20 -1.82
C PHE A 12 5.00 -6.11 -2.28
N ARG A 13 4.82 -6.83 -3.40
CA ARG A 13 5.83 -7.72 -3.97
C ARG A 13 7.13 -6.99 -4.29
N THR A 14 7.06 -5.76 -4.80
CA THR A 14 8.23 -4.91 -5.03
C THR A 14 9.03 -4.65 -3.75
N PHE A 15 8.36 -4.26 -2.66
CA PHE A 15 9.00 -4.04 -1.37
C PHE A 15 9.57 -5.33 -0.78
N TYR A 16 8.82 -6.43 -0.88
CA TYR A 16 9.27 -7.75 -0.45
C TYR A 16 10.53 -8.19 -1.18
N SER A 17 10.56 -8.13 -2.52
CA SER A 17 11.72 -8.50 -3.32
C SER A 17 12.94 -7.63 -2.98
N ALA A 18 12.73 -6.31 -2.83
CA ALA A 18 13.81 -5.38 -2.50
C ALA A 18 14.37 -5.62 -1.08
N ALA A 19 13.52 -5.93 -0.11
CA ALA A 19 13.93 -6.25 1.25
C ALA A 19 14.70 -7.58 1.30
N ALA A 20 14.15 -8.65 0.71
CA ALA A 20 14.75 -9.97 0.66
C ALA A 20 16.13 -9.94 -0.04
N ALA A 21 16.27 -9.20 -1.14
CA ALA A 21 17.54 -9.02 -1.85
C ALA A 21 18.63 -8.31 -1.00
N ARG A 22 18.24 -7.67 0.11
CA ARG A 22 19.14 -7.02 1.07
C ARG A 22 19.24 -7.78 2.39
N GLY A 23 18.75 -9.03 2.44
CA GLY A 23 18.74 -9.85 3.65
C GLY A 23 17.83 -9.30 4.76
N ARG A 24 16.78 -8.55 4.39
CA ARG A 24 15.81 -7.98 5.32
C ARG A 24 14.49 -8.71 5.25
N ARG A 25 13.87 -8.92 6.40
CA ARG A 25 12.49 -9.40 6.51
C ARG A 25 11.52 -8.22 6.33
N VAL A 26 10.48 -8.43 5.54
CA VAL A 26 9.35 -7.50 5.49
C VAL A 26 8.48 -7.74 6.72
N VAL A 27 8.21 -6.66 7.44
CA VAL A 27 7.32 -6.67 8.60
C VAL A 27 5.98 -6.07 8.17
N VAL A 28 4.91 -6.85 8.27
CA VAL A 28 3.54 -6.42 7.96
C VAL A 28 2.63 -6.43 9.18
N ALA A 29 1.51 -5.69 9.13
CA ALA A 29 0.46 -5.81 10.13
C ALA A 29 -0.32 -7.14 9.98
N PRO A 30 -0.99 -7.65 11.04
CA PRO A 30 -1.76 -8.90 10.97
C PRO A 30 -2.84 -8.87 9.88
N ARG A 31 -3.40 -7.69 9.58
CA ARG A 31 -4.39 -7.53 8.50
C ARG A 31 -3.80 -7.81 7.12
N THR A 32 -2.60 -7.30 6.84
CA THR A 32 -1.90 -7.55 5.59
C THR A 32 -1.46 -9.01 5.50
N ALA A 33 -0.95 -9.59 6.60
CA ALA A 33 -0.69 -11.03 6.66
C ALA A 33 -1.96 -11.85 6.36
N TYR A 34 -3.10 -11.48 6.93
CA TYR A 34 -4.37 -12.15 6.63
C TYR A 34 -4.78 -12.04 5.15
N LEU A 35 -4.57 -10.88 4.53
CA LEU A 35 -4.82 -10.69 3.10
C LEU A 35 -3.92 -11.61 2.25
N LEU A 36 -2.61 -11.62 2.51
CA LEU A 36 -1.66 -12.50 1.82
C LEU A 36 -2.06 -13.97 1.98
N TRP A 37 -2.39 -14.38 3.20
CA TRP A 37 -2.83 -15.76 3.49
C TRP A 37 -4.09 -16.16 2.72
N LYS A 38 -4.99 -15.21 2.42
CA LYS A 38 -6.19 -15.47 1.62
C LYS A 38 -5.95 -15.48 0.12
N LEU A 39 -4.85 -14.91 -0.33
CA LEU A 39 -4.53 -14.75 -1.75
C LEU A 39 -3.37 -15.65 -2.21
N VAL A 40 -2.64 -16.29 -1.28
CA VAL A 40 -1.45 -17.10 -1.60
C VAL A 40 -1.76 -18.33 -2.46
N GLU A 41 -2.99 -18.82 -2.45
CA GLU A 41 -3.44 -19.95 -3.28
C GLU A 41 -3.85 -19.53 -4.70
N ASP A 42 -3.91 -18.22 -4.99
CA ASP A 42 -4.27 -17.72 -6.31
C ASP A 42 -3.11 -17.90 -7.29
N GLU A 43 -3.33 -18.69 -8.35
CA GLU A 43 -2.30 -19.02 -9.35
C GLU A 43 -1.84 -17.82 -10.19
N HIS A 44 -2.59 -16.71 -10.18
CA HIS A 44 -2.22 -15.49 -10.88
C HIS A 44 -1.40 -14.52 -10.02
N LEU A 45 -1.20 -14.82 -8.73
CA LEU A 45 -0.50 -13.96 -7.79
C LEU A 45 0.78 -14.63 -7.27
N ASP A 46 1.92 -13.94 -7.41
CA ASP A 46 3.19 -14.35 -6.80
C ASP A 46 3.34 -13.70 -5.43
N LEU A 47 2.73 -14.30 -4.40
CA LEU A 47 2.71 -13.79 -3.04
C LEU A 47 3.40 -14.74 -2.06
N PRO A 48 4.17 -14.22 -1.10
CA PRO A 48 4.77 -15.04 -0.05
C PRO A 48 3.69 -15.51 0.94
N ASP A 49 3.81 -16.76 1.40
CA ASP A 49 2.96 -17.28 2.47
C ASP A 49 3.37 -16.66 3.82
N PRO A 50 2.51 -15.84 4.44
CA PRO A 50 2.83 -15.16 5.68
C PRO A 50 2.98 -16.10 6.89
N THR A 51 2.63 -17.38 6.77
CA THR A 51 2.79 -18.39 7.83
C THR A 51 4.11 -19.14 7.74
N SER A 52 4.69 -19.29 6.55
CA SER A 52 5.87 -20.14 6.32
C SER A 52 7.08 -19.38 5.76
N ASP A 53 6.90 -18.33 4.97
CA ASP A 53 8.00 -17.60 4.31
C ASP A 53 8.93 -16.88 5.30
N GLU A 54 10.21 -17.25 5.32
CA GLU A 54 11.22 -16.71 6.24
C GLU A 54 11.46 -15.20 6.13
N ASN A 55 11.22 -14.61 4.96
CA ASN A 55 11.35 -13.18 4.71
C ASN A 55 10.13 -12.39 5.19
N ILE A 56 9.07 -13.04 5.67
CA ILE A 56 7.92 -12.39 6.30
C ILE A 56 8.00 -12.46 7.82
N ALA A 57 7.75 -11.31 8.45
CA ALA A 57 7.48 -11.16 9.86
C ALA A 57 6.18 -10.36 10.05
N VAL A 58 5.48 -10.60 11.16
CA VAL A 58 4.19 -9.95 11.44
C VAL A 58 4.27 -9.15 12.71
N TYR A 59 4.01 -7.85 12.63
CA TYR A 59 4.08 -6.95 13.77
C TYR A 59 2.86 -7.10 14.68
N TYR A 60 3.09 -7.49 15.94
CA TYR A 60 2.02 -7.50 16.96
C TYR A 60 2.26 -6.44 18.00
N ARG A 61 1.18 -5.73 18.32
CA ARG A 61 1.09 -4.83 19.46
C ARG A 61 0.63 -5.61 20.68
N ARG A 62 1.00 -5.17 21.87
CA ARG A 62 0.41 -5.68 23.11
C ARG A 62 -1.09 -5.34 23.12
N LYS A 63 -1.92 -6.31 23.50
CA LYS A 63 -3.38 -6.15 23.64
C LYS A 63 -3.83 -6.76 24.96
N ARG A 64 -5.01 -6.34 25.45
CA ARG A 64 -5.71 -6.91 26.62
C ARG A 64 -4.79 -7.10 27.83
N SER A 65 -4.27 -8.31 28.06
CA SER A 65 -3.41 -8.64 29.19
C SER A 65 -2.11 -7.81 29.25
N GLY A 66 -1.71 -7.22 28.12
CA GLY A 66 -0.43 -6.53 27.98
C GLY A 66 0.72 -7.46 27.65
N GLU A 67 0.46 -8.76 27.58
CA GLU A 67 1.37 -9.76 27.07
C GLU A 67 1.03 -10.08 25.60
N TYR A 68 1.71 -11.09 25.06
CA TYR A 68 1.53 -11.56 23.69
C TYR A 68 0.86 -12.95 23.68
N GLN A 69 -0.13 -13.16 24.55
CA GLN A 69 -0.80 -14.44 24.65
C GLN A 69 -1.82 -14.59 23.51
N GLU A 70 -2.04 -15.81 23.03
CA GLU A 70 -3.00 -16.08 21.95
C GLU A 70 -4.41 -15.54 22.26
N LYS A 71 -4.81 -15.57 23.53
CA LYS A 71 -6.11 -15.06 24.01
C LYS A 71 -6.26 -13.54 23.87
N ASP A 72 -5.16 -12.80 23.70
CA ASP A 72 -5.17 -11.35 23.54
C ASP A 72 -5.59 -10.92 22.13
N TYR A 73 -5.50 -11.85 21.16
CA TYR A 73 -5.72 -11.60 19.74
C TYR A 73 -6.99 -12.27 19.22
N TYR A 74 -7.60 -11.64 18.22
CA TYR A 74 -8.76 -12.21 17.53
C TYR A 74 -8.38 -13.49 16.79
N ARG A 75 -9.35 -14.39 16.58
CA ARG A 75 -9.10 -15.70 15.94
C ARG A 75 -8.39 -15.59 14.59
N TRP A 76 -8.73 -14.58 13.80
CA TRP A 76 -8.13 -14.35 12.48
C TRP A 76 -6.67 -13.86 12.54
N GLU A 77 -6.23 -13.29 13.66
CA GLU A 77 -4.84 -12.86 13.85
C GLU A 77 -3.94 -14.02 14.28
N ARG A 78 -4.46 -15.02 14.98
CA ARG A 78 -3.66 -16.06 15.64
C ARG A 78 -2.76 -16.90 14.73
N PRO A 79 -3.15 -17.23 13.47
CA PRO A 79 -2.31 -18.05 12.60
C PRO A 79 -0.89 -17.51 12.40
N PHE A 80 -0.69 -16.20 12.54
CA PHE A 80 0.62 -15.56 12.29
C PHE A 80 1.43 -15.30 13.57
N LEU A 81 0.96 -15.74 14.74
CA LEU A 81 1.69 -15.52 16.01
C LEU A 81 3.06 -16.20 16.04
N GLY A 82 3.25 -17.30 15.30
CA GLY A 82 4.56 -17.94 15.14
C GLY A 82 5.58 -17.09 14.36
N LYS A 83 5.10 -16.11 13.59
CA LYS A 83 5.91 -15.18 12.78
C LYS A 83 5.96 -13.78 13.40
N ARG A 84 5.51 -13.66 14.65
CA ARG A 84 5.41 -12.40 15.38
C ARG A 84 6.77 -11.73 15.55
N VAL A 85 6.79 -10.42 15.36
CA VAL A 85 7.83 -9.51 15.85
C VAL A 85 7.18 -8.38 16.65
N THR A 86 7.93 -7.87 17.63
CA THR A 86 7.51 -6.81 18.55
C THR A 86 8.24 -5.50 18.27
N ALA A 87 7.77 -4.40 18.86
CA ALA A 87 8.44 -3.11 18.72
C ALA A 87 9.86 -3.16 19.31
N GLU A 88 10.04 -3.89 20.42
CA GLU A 88 11.33 -4.12 21.06
C GLU A 88 12.32 -4.82 20.13
N GLU A 89 11.89 -5.89 19.46
CA GLU A 89 12.72 -6.66 18.52
C GLU A 89 13.09 -5.82 17.30
N ILE A 90 12.13 -5.09 16.72
CA ILE A 90 12.37 -4.19 15.59
C ILE A 90 13.37 -3.10 16.00
N ARG A 91 13.16 -2.47 17.17
CA ARG A 91 14.03 -1.42 17.70
C ARG A 91 15.47 -1.91 17.89
N GLY A 92 15.65 -3.15 18.36
CA GLY A 92 16.97 -3.75 18.58
C GLY A 92 17.69 -4.16 17.30
N HIS A 93 16.96 -4.44 16.21
CA HIS A 93 17.50 -5.02 14.98
C HIS A 93 16.99 -4.30 13.72
N GLN A 94 16.99 -2.97 13.73
CA GLN A 94 16.37 -2.17 12.66
C GLN A 94 16.98 -2.40 11.26
N SER A 95 18.24 -2.85 11.18
CA SER A 95 18.89 -3.22 9.91
C SER A 95 18.26 -4.44 9.25
N ASP A 96 17.58 -5.29 10.01
CA ASP A 96 17.13 -6.61 9.58
C ASP A 96 15.70 -6.56 9.03
N PHE A 97 15.07 -5.38 9.10
CA PHE A 97 13.66 -5.21 8.79
C PHE A 97 13.41 -4.12 7.75
N ALA A 98 12.38 -4.36 6.94
CA ALA A 98 11.64 -3.36 6.20
C ALA A 98 10.20 -3.35 6.72
N VAL A 99 9.82 -2.33 7.49
CA VAL A 99 8.50 -2.30 8.15
C VAL A 99 7.50 -1.52 7.31
N ASP A 100 6.41 -2.19 6.95
CA ASP A 100 5.18 -1.60 6.41
C ASP A 100 4.45 -0.89 7.55
N LEU A 101 4.35 0.43 7.45
CA LEU A 101 3.76 1.28 8.46
C LEU A 101 2.81 2.28 7.79
N ASN A 102 1.52 1.97 7.84
CA ASN A 102 0.47 2.86 7.37
C ASN A 102 0.18 3.99 8.37
N PHE A 103 -0.51 5.04 7.89
CA PHE A 103 -0.89 6.23 8.67
C PHE A 103 -1.52 5.90 10.03
N ASN A 104 -2.46 4.96 10.06
CA ASN A 104 -3.17 4.51 11.26
C ASN A 104 -2.27 3.79 12.29
N SER A 105 -1.01 3.54 11.96
CA SER A 105 -0.03 2.86 12.82
C SER A 105 1.14 3.76 13.21
N PHE A 106 1.10 5.06 12.91
CA PHE A 106 2.23 5.95 13.20
C PHE A 106 2.53 6.12 14.68
N THR A 107 1.55 5.92 15.57
CA THR A 107 1.78 5.90 17.01
C THR A 107 2.78 4.82 17.45
N GLU A 108 2.93 3.75 16.67
CA GLU A 108 3.89 2.67 16.95
C GLU A 108 5.35 3.16 16.85
N LEU A 109 5.61 4.29 16.21
CA LEU A 109 6.95 4.91 16.18
C LEU A 109 7.46 5.25 17.58
N ILE A 110 6.58 5.51 18.55
CA ILE A 110 6.94 5.77 19.96
C ILE A 110 7.71 4.58 20.55
N ASP A 111 7.31 3.36 20.20
CA ASP A 111 7.90 2.13 20.70
C ASP A 111 9.00 1.61 19.77
N ILE A 112 8.79 1.65 18.45
CA ILE A 112 9.77 1.22 17.45
C ILE A 112 11.04 2.08 17.51
N ARG A 113 10.90 3.39 17.78
CA ARG A 113 12.01 4.37 17.88
C ARG A 113 13.04 4.20 16.76
N PRO A 114 12.63 4.44 15.50
CA PRO A 114 13.54 4.31 14.38
C PRO A 114 14.75 5.24 14.54
N LEU A 115 15.92 4.80 14.07
CA LEU A 115 17.13 5.63 14.10
C LEU A 115 16.90 6.91 13.26
N PRO A 116 17.24 8.10 13.77
CA PRO A 116 17.19 9.33 12.98
C PRO A 116 17.96 9.19 11.66
N GLY A 117 17.42 9.74 10.58
CA GLY A 117 17.93 9.57 9.22
C GLY A 117 17.45 8.30 8.52
N SER A 118 16.70 7.42 9.18
CA SER A 118 16.09 6.25 8.54
C SER A 118 15.14 6.66 7.41
N PRO A 119 15.14 5.92 6.28
CA PRO A 119 14.24 6.23 5.18
C PRO A 119 12.79 5.84 5.51
N PHE A 120 11.86 6.71 5.14
CA PHE A 120 10.44 6.45 5.03
C PHE A 120 10.02 6.61 3.58
N ILE A 121 9.69 5.48 2.94
CA ILE A 121 9.26 5.44 1.54
C ILE A 121 7.73 5.53 1.49
N TYR A 122 7.21 6.61 0.93
CA TYR A 122 5.79 6.78 0.67
C TYR A 122 5.48 6.35 -0.78
N SER A 123 4.81 5.21 -0.92
CA SER A 123 4.46 4.62 -2.20
C SER A 123 2.95 4.57 -2.42
N MET A 124 2.31 5.72 -2.28
CA MET A 124 0.91 5.95 -2.59
C MET A 124 0.80 7.23 -3.44
N SER A 125 -0.36 7.44 -4.06
CA SER A 125 -0.62 8.67 -4.81
C SER A 125 -0.44 9.87 -3.90
N GLU A 126 0.00 10.99 -4.48
CA GLU A 126 0.02 12.25 -3.74
C GLU A 126 -1.41 12.62 -3.30
N PRO A 127 -1.54 13.34 -2.17
CA PRO A 127 -2.82 13.90 -1.76
C PRO A 127 -3.49 14.66 -2.91
N PHE A 128 -4.79 14.46 -3.10
CA PHE A 128 -5.56 15.16 -4.14
C PHE A 128 -5.72 16.66 -3.83
N SER A 129 -5.46 17.09 -2.58
CA SER A 129 -5.49 18.48 -2.16
C SER A 129 -4.31 18.82 -1.23
N GLU A 130 -3.89 20.08 -1.26
CA GLU A 130 -2.85 20.61 -0.37
C GLU A 130 -3.31 20.67 1.11
N ASP A 131 -4.63 20.68 1.35
CA ASP A 131 -5.25 20.72 2.68
C ASP A 131 -5.43 19.32 3.31
N ASP A 132 -4.72 18.30 2.81
CA ASP A 132 -4.79 16.96 3.38
C ASP A 132 -4.18 16.92 4.78
N ILE A 133 -5.07 16.87 5.78
CA ILE A 133 -4.71 16.78 7.20
C ILE A 133 -3.86 15.53 7.47
N GLU A 134 -4.10 14.43 6.76
CA GLU A 134 -3.35 13.19 6.95
C GLU A 134 -1.89 13.36 6.51
N ASP A 135 -1.63 13.97 5.36
CA ASP A 135 -0.26 14.27 4.91
C ASP A 135 0.47 15.18 5.90
N ARG A 136 -0.20 16.23 6.39
CA ARG A 136 0.38 17.14 7.39
C ARG A 136 0.73 16.40 8.70
N VAL A 137 -0.18 15.57 9.20
CA VAL A 137 0.05 14.76 10.41
C VAL A 137 1.20 13.77 10.17
N MET A 138 1.20 13.08 9.04
CA MET A 138 2.27 12.17 8.63
C MET A 138 3.62 12.88 8.64
N ARG A 139 3.76 14.01 7.94
CA ARG A 139 5.02 14.78 7.89
C ARG A 139 5.49 15.24 9.26
N ASN A 140 4.57 15.58 10.17
CA ASN A 140 4.91 15.96 11.54
C ASN A 140 5.49 14.77 12.32
N TRP A 141 4.92 13.57 12.20
CA TRP A 141 5.50 12.35 12.78
C TRP A 141 6.88 12.07 12.19
N LEU A 142 7.03 12.10 10.87
CA LEU A 142 8.33 11.86 10.23
C LEU A 142 9.40 12.85 10.72
N ARG A 143 9.05 14.14 10.84
CA ARG A 143 9.94 15.18 11.37
C ARG A 143 10.29 14.93 12.83
N HIS A 144 9.32 14.58 13.67
CA HIS A 144 9.53 14.31 15.10
C HIS A 144 10.52 13.16 15.33
N PHE A 145 10.45 12.10 14.52
CA PHE A 145 11.38 10.97 14.59
C PHE A 145 12.63 11.12 13.69
N GLY A 146 12.78 12.26 13.00
CA GLY A 146 13.94 12.52 12.14
C GLY A 146 14.03 11.60 10.91
N LEU A 147 12.90 11.13 10.37
CA LEU A 147 12.84 10.24 9.22
C LEU A 147 12.98 11.00 7.89
N ARG A 148 13.69 10.40 6.93
CA ARG A 148 13.84 10.96 5.57
C ARG A 148 12.70 10.49 4.69
N TYR A 149 11.88 11.44 4.25
CA TYR A 149 10.74 11.16 3.37
C TYR A 149 11.18 10.99 1.91
N HIS A 150 10.72 9.92 1.28
CA HIS A 150 10.92 9.65 -0.14
C HIS A 150 9.57 9.33 -0.79
N GLN A 151 9.15 10.16 -1.75
CA GLN A 151 7.95 9.91 -2.58
C GLN A 151 8.32 8.99 -3.75
N LEU A 152 7.72 7.81 -3.82
CA LEU A 152 7.92 6.85 -4.91
C LEU A 152 6.58 6.25 -5.34
N HIS A 153 5.91 6.88 -6.29
CA HIS A 153 4.61 6.44 -6.79
C HIS A 153 4.65 6.11 -8.28
N ALA A 154 3.87 5.11 -8.69
CA ALA A 154 3.51 4.91 -10.09
C ALA A 154 1.99 4.96 -10.20
N SER A 155 1.49 5.73 -11.17
CA SER A 155 0.06 5.89 -11.43
C SER A 155 -0.56 4.53 -11.77
N GLY A 156 -1.75 4.25 -11.23
CA GLY A 156 -2.60 3.14 -11.67
C GLY A 156 -3.46 3.47 -12.90
N HIS A 157 -3.37 4.69 -13.42
CA HIS A 157 -4.09 5.18 -14.59
C HIS A 157 -3.16 5.37 -15.78
N MET A 158 -3.66 5.03 -16.98
CA MET A 158 -3.02 5.37 -18.24
C MET A 158 -2.83 6.89 -18.34
N SER A 159 -1.66 7.30 -18.82
CA SER A 159 -1.40 8.67 -19.24
C SER A 159 -2.28 9.04 -20.44
N ARG A 160 -2.34 10.33 -20.79
CA ARG A 160 -3.06 10.80 -21.98
C ARG A 160 -2.60 10.06 -23.24
N GLY A 161 -1.30 9.87 -23.44
CA GLY A 161 -0.74 9.20 -24.61
C GLY A 161 -1.14 7.73 -24.69
N GLU A 162 -0.95 6.98 -23.59
CA GLU A 162 -1.34 5.57 -23.49
C GLU A 162 -2.84 5.37 -23.68
N LEU A 163 -3.66 6.28 -23.12
CA LEU A 163 -5.11 6.24 -23.28
C LEU A 163 -5.53 6.51 -24.73
N THR A 164 -4.90 7.49 -25.39
CA THR A 164 -5.16 7.78 -26.80
C THR A 164 -4.79 6.58 -27.68
N GLU A 165 -3.60 6.01 -27.49
CA GLU A 165 -3.13 4.83 -28.23
C GLU A 165 -4.08 3.64 -28.02
N ALA A 166 -4.51 3.38 -26.79
CA ALA A 166 -5.45 2.30 -26.48
C ALA A 166 -6.81 2.51 -27.18
N ILE A 167 -7.35 3.73 -27.17
CA ILE A 167 -8.62 4.03 -27.83
C ILE A 167 -8.51 3.85 -29.35
N GLU A 168 -7.42 4.33 -29.95
CA GLU A 168 -7.19 4.20 -31.40
C GLU A 168 -7.01 2.73 -31.80
N ALA A 169 -6.28 1.95 -31.01
CA ALA A 169 -6.09 0.51 -31.24
C ALA A 169 -7.41 -0.27 -31.16
N ILE A 170 -8.32 0.10 -30.24
CA ILE A 170 -9.65 -0.50 -30.14
C ILE A 170 -10.54 -0.08 -31.32
N GLY A 171 -10.40 1.15 -31.82
CA GLY A 171 -11.20 1.70 -32.91
C GLY A 171 -12.72 1.69 -32.65
N PRO A 172 -13.20 2.21 -31.51
CA PRO A 172 -14.61 2.09 -31.15
C PRO A 172 -15.50 2.97 -32.04
N ARG A 173 -16.73 2.50 -32.34
CA ARG A 173 -17.73 3.30 -33.07
C ARG A 173 -18.25 4.50 -32.26
N ARG A 174 -18.24 4.37 -30.93
CA ARG A 174 -18.62 5.41 -29.96
C ARG A 174 -17.76 5.27 -28.72
N LEU A 175 -17.33 6.39 -28.16
CA LEU A 175 -16.50 6.45 -26.96
C LEU A 175 -17.27 7.17 -25.85
N PHE A 176 -17.42 6.55 -24.68
CA PHE A 176 -18.06 7.17 -23.51
C PHE A 176 -17.02 7.34 -22.39
N PRO A 177 -16.45 8.53 -22.20
CA PRO A 177 -15.48 8.76 -21.14
C PRO A 177 -16.18 8.74 -19.78
N VAL A 178 -15.84 7.76 -18.94
CA VAL A 178 -16.33 7.62 -17.57
C VAL A 178 -15.18 7.68 -16.58
N HIS A 179 -15.49 7.88 -15.29
CA HIS A 179 -14.50 7.96 -14.21
C HIS A 179 -13.47 9.11 -14.39
N THR A 180 -13.92 10.23 -14.98
CA THR A 180 -13.15 11.47 -15.17
C THR A 180 -14.02 12.68 -14.85
N GLU A 181 -13.42 13.75 -14.31
CA GLU A 181 -14.09 15.03 -14.09
C GLU A 181 -14.23 15.87 -15.37
N ASN A 182 -13.50 15.50 -16.44
CA ASN A 182 -13.40 16.29 -17.66
C ASN A 182 -13.71 15.45 -18.92
N PRO A 183 -14.90 14.83 -19.02
CA PRO A 183 -15.27 13.99 -20.17
C PRO A 183 -15.28 14.79 -21.50
N GLU A 184 -15.56 16.09 -21.43
CA GLU A 184 -15.53 17.00 -22.58
C GLU A 184 -14.15 17.13 -23.25
N LEU A 185 -13.05 16.77 -22.57
CA LEU A 185 -11.73 16.83 -23.21
C LEU A 185 -11.56 15.77 -24.30
N PHE A 186 -12.34 14.68 -24.27
CA PHE A 186 -12.26 13.61 -25.25
C PHE A 186 -12.86 14.02 -26.60
N THR A 187 -13.85 14.91 -26.61
CA THR A 187 -14.46 15.42 -27.85
C THR A 187 -13.48 16.27 -28.68
N ARG A 188 -12.39 16.76 -28.06
CA ARG A 188 -11.31 17.48 -28.75
C ARG A 188 -10.33 16.58 -29.50
N HIS A 189 -10.37 15.27 -29.26
CA HIS A 189 -9.47 14.30 -29.90
C HIS A 189 -10.24 13.22 -30.67
N PHE A 190 -11.48 12.92 -30.27
CA PHE A 190 -12.28 11.87 -30.86
C PHE A 190 -13.67 12.40 -31.20
N ASP A 191 -13.97 12.53 -32.49
CA ASP A 191 -15.26 13.04 -32.98
C ASP A 191 -16.45 12.13 -32.60
N TYR A 192 -16.16 10.87 -32.25
CA TYR A 192 -17.13 9.88 -31.78
C TYR A 192 -17.21 9.77 -30.25
N ALA A 193 -16.58 10.70 -29.52
CA ALA A 193 -16.72 10.81 -28.07
C ALA A 193 -18.08 11.41 -27.70
N VAL A 194 -18.75 10.77 -26.74
CA VAL A 194 -20.03 11.19 -26.18
C VAL A 194 -19.84 11.37 -24.67
N PRO A 195 -19.74 12.62 -24.18
CA PRO A 195 -19.74 12.90 -22.76
C PRO A 195 -21.03 12.33 -22.12
N PRO A 196 -20.92 11.41 -21.16
CA PRO A 196 -22.10 10.79 -20.56
C PRO A 196 -22.80 11.73 -19.57
N GLU A 197 -24.13 11.71 -19.58
CA GLU A 197 -24.99 12.40 -18.61
C GLU A 197 -25.51 11.41 -17.58
N LEU A 198 -25.43 11.76 -16.29
CA LEU A 198 -25.90 10.91 -15.21
C LEU A 198 -27.38 10.57 -15.36
N GLY A 199 -27.71 9.27 -15.36
CA GLY A 199 -29.08 8.77 -15.47
C GLY A 199 -29.64 8.68 -16.89
N LYS A 200 -28.92 9.16 -17.91
CA LYS A 200 -29.33 9.06 -19.31
C LYS A 200 -29.06 7.65 -19.85
N ARG A 201 -30.03 7.10 -20.59
CA ARG A 201 -29.88 5.84 -21.32
C ARG A 201 -29.45 6.13 -22.75
N TYR A 202 -28.41 5.44 -23.21
CA TYR A 202 -27.90 5.54 -24.57
C TYR A 202 -28.22 4.25 -25.33
N MET A 203 -28.80 4.38 -26.52
CA MET A 203 -29.03 3.26 -27.44
C MET A 203 -27.81 3.12 -28.34
N LEU A 204 -27.17 1.95 -28.33
CA LEU A 204 -25.92 1.66 -29.05
C LEU A 204 -26.17 1.18 -30.48
#